data_AF-A0A7V4I7Q8-F1
#
_entry.id   AF-A0A7V4I7Q8-F1
#
_cell.length_a   1.000
_cell.length_b   1.000
_cell.length_c   1.000
_cell.angle_alpha   90.00
_cell.angle_beta   90.00
_cell.angle_gamma   90.00
#
_symmetry.space_group_name_H-M   'P 1'
#
loop_
_entity.id
_entity.type
_entity.pdbx_description
1 polymer ?
#
loop_
_entity_poly.entity_id
_entity_poly.type
_entity_poly.pdbx_seq_one_letter_code
_entity_poly.pdbx_strand_id
1 'polypeptide(L)' 'MKKKVTLKRLYHRERWRIAIYFSYDEELKEIVMTIPGVAYSGTNRCFYVDDSGENLELILKILKAGISVQSCHVR' A
#
# COMPACT_ATOMS: atom_id res chain seq x y z
N MET A 1 -9.05 -0.87 -17.92
CA MET A 1 -8.32 0.30 -17.37
C MET A 1 -7.23 -0.22 -16.44
N LYS A 2 -5.99 0.28 -16.52
CA LYS A 2 -4.89 -0.25 -15.68
C LYS A 2 -5.02 0.29 -14.25
N LYS A 3 -5.27 -0.59 -13.30
CA LYS A 3 -5.20 -0.28 -11.87
C LYS A 3 -3.74 0.08 -11.54
N LYS A 4 -3.51 1.29 -11.04
CA LYS A 4 -2.18 1.77 -10.64
C LYS A 4 -2.16 1.88 -9.13
N VAL A 5 -1.23 1.14 -8.52
CA VAL A 5 -0.95 1.21 -7.09
C VAL A 5 0.49 1.69 -6.95
N THR A 6 0.67 2.71 -6.11
CA THR A 6 1.96 3.30 -5.76
C THR A 6 2.25 2.97 -4.31
N LEU A 7 3.33 2.22 -4.10
CA LEU A 7 3.84 1.94 -2.77
C LEU A 7 4.95 2.94 -2.46
N LYS A 8 4.85 3.58 -1.29
CA LYS A 8 5.85 4.53 -0.82
C LYS A 8 6.17 4.24 0.64
N ARG A 9 7.45 4.11 0.97
CA ARG A 9 7.87 4.08 2.37
C ARG A 9 7.77 5.48 2.97
N LEU A 10 7.11 5.57 4.11
CA LEU A 10 6.87 6.78 4.85
C LEU A 10 7.40 6.58 6.27
N TYR A 11 8.29 7.45 6.73
CA TYR A 11 8.65 7.50 8.14
C TYR A 11 7.60 8.32 8.89
N HIS A 12 6.84 7.68 9.79
CA HIS A 12 5.73 8.31 10.50
C HIS A 12 5.61 7.76 11.93
N ARG A 13 5.52 8.67 12.91
CA ARG A 13 5.50 8.36 14.36
C ARG A 13 6.69 7.47 14.76
N GLU A 14 7.90 7.93 14.42
CA GLU A 14 9.17 7.29 14.78
C GLU A 14 9.38 5.87 14.23
N ARG A 15 8.51 5.43 13.30
CA ARG A 15 8.58 4.11 12.67
C ARG A 15 8.44 4.21 11.16
N TRP A 16 9.06 3.26 10.46
CA TRP A 16 8.87 3.08 9.03
C TRP A 16 7.51 2.44 8.78
N ARG A 17 6.77 3.00 7.82
CA ARG A 17 5.47 2.51 7.39
C ARG A 17 5.44 2.44 5.87
N ILE A 18 4.72 1.47 5.34
CA ILE A 18 4.49 1.34 3.91
C ILE A 18 3.15 2.00 3.61
N ALA A 19 3.18 3.16 2.96
CA ALA A 19 2.01 3.85 2.46
C ALA A 19 1.62 3.32 1.08
N ILE A 20 0.35 2.99 0.93
CA ILE A 20 -0.28 2.42 -0.25
C ILE A 20 -1.21 3.49 -0.82
N TYR A 21 -0.81 4.05 -1.97
CA TYR A 21 -1.60 5.02 -2.72
C TYR A 21 -2.19 4.33 -3.94
N PHE A 22 -3.49 4.50 -4.15
CA PHE A 22 -4.18 3.97 -5.32
C PHE A 22 -5.37 4.85 -5.66
N SER A 23 -5.76 4.86 -6.93
CA SER A 23 -7.01 5.50 -7.35
C SER A 23 -8.19 4.76 -6.74
N TYR A 24 -9.24 5.50 -6.36
CA TYR A 24 -10.45 4.92 -5.76
C TYR A 24 -11.01 3.79 -6.66
N ASP A 25 -10.94 2.57 -6.15
CA ASP A 25 -11.37 1.33 -6.80
C ASP A 25 -11.80 0.41 -5.66
N GLU A 26 -13.06 -0.03 -5.69
CA GLU A 26 -13.67 -0.76 -4.58
C GLU A 26 -12.98 -2.11 -4.37
N GLU A 27 -12.65 -2.82 -5.46
CA GLU A 27 -11.92 -4.09 -5.38
C GLU A 27 -10.54 -3.89 -4.74
N LEU A 28 -9.77 -2.87 -5.16
CA LEU A 28 -8.48 -2.57 -4.53
C LEU A 28 -8.61 -2.21 -3.05
N LYS A 29 -9.66 -1.46 -2.68
CA LYS A 29 -9.91 -1.11 -1.29
C LYS A 29 -10.19 -2.36 -0.47
N GLU A 30 -11.07 -3.26 -0.93
CA GLU A 30 -11.36 -4.52 -0.25
C GLU A 30 -10.10 -5.38 -0.10
N ILE A 31 -9.34 -5.51 -1.19
CA ILE A 31 -8.06 -6.21 -1.21
C ILE A 31 -7.08 -5.63 -0.17
N VAL A 32 -6.90 -4.31 -0.14
CA VAL A 32 -6.00 -3.64 0.81
C VAL A 32 -6.51 -3.79 2.24
N MET A 33 -7.83 -3.79 2.46
CA MET A 33 -8.45 -4.02 3.76
C MET A 33 -8.26 -5.46 4.28
N THR A 34 -7.97 -6.45 3.41
CA THR A 34 -7.61 -7.81 3.86
C THR A 34 -6.24 -7.90 4.53
N ILE A 35 -5.39 -6.87 4.37
CA ILE A 35 -4.04 -6.87 4.92
C ILE A 35 -4.11 -6.66 6.45
N PRO A 36 -3.56 -7.59 7.25
CA PRO A 36 -3.56 -7.45 8.69
C PRO A 36 -2.76 -6.21 9.13
N GLY A 37 -3.33 -5.41 10.03
CA GLY A 37 -2.68 -4.19 10.54
C GLY A 37 -2.70 -3.00 9.57
N VAL A 38 -3.47 -3.09 8.48
CA VAL A 38 -3.72 -1.94 7.61
C VAL A 38 -4.57 -0.89 8.31
N ALA A 39 -4.15 0.36 8.20
CA ALA A 39 -4.87 1.50 8.73
C ALA A 39 -5.02 2.56 7.65
N TYR A 40 -6.17 3.23 7.66
CA TYR A 40 -6.43 4.33 6.75
C TYR A 40 -5.96 5.66 7.36
N SER A 41 -5.21 6.45 6.60
CA SER A 41 -4.85 7.82 6.95
C SER A 41 -5.78 8.78 6.22
N GLY A 42 -6.70 9.42 6.96
CA GLY A 42 -7.59 10.44 6.39
C GLY A 42 -6.86 11.68 5.87
N THR A 43 -5.74 12.04 6.51
CA THR A 43 -4.91 13.20 6.15
C THR A 43 -4.20 12.98 4.81
N ASN A 44 -3.63 11.79 4.61
CA ASN A 44 -2.90 11.45 3.38
C ASN A 44 -3.77 10.75 2.34
N ARG A 45 -5.05 10.48 2.69
CA ARG A 45 -6.01 9.71 1.89
C ARG A 45 -5.43 8.41 1.36
N CYS A 46 -4.66 7.72 2.19
CA CYS A 46 -3.92 6.53 1.81
C CYS A 46 -4.00 5.47 2.90
N PHE A 47 -3.84 4.21 2.51
CA PHE A 47 -3.70 3.13 3.46
C PHE A 47 -2.24 3.01 3.85
N TYR A 48 -1.97 2.58 5.08
CA TYR A 48 -0.61 2.33 5.53
C TYR A 48 -0.56 1.09 6.41
N VAL A 49 0.58 0.42 6.38
CA VAL A 49 0.92 -0.70 7.27
C VAL A 49 2.29 -0.44 7.89
N ASP A 50 2.61 -1.16 8.95
CA ASP A 50 3.98 -1.18 9.50
C ASP A 50 4.97 -1.78 8.48
N ASP A 51 6.17 -1.22 8.36
CA ASP A 51 7.22 -1.70 7.45
C ASP A 51 7.87 -2.98 8.00
N SER A 52 7.12 -4.06 7.94
CA SER A 52 7.58 -5.42 8.22
C SER A 52 7.82 -6.17 6.92
N GLY A 53 8.83 -7.05 6.90
CA GLY A 53 9.12 -7.90 5.74
C GLY A 53 7.92 -8.75 5.31
N GLU A 54 7.18 -9.30 6.28
CA GLU A 54 5.95 -10.07 6.05
C GLU A 54 4.86 -9.24 5.37
N ASN A 55 4.61 -8.02 5.87
CA ASN A 55 3.62 -7.11 5.29
C ASN A 55 3.99 -6.71 3.86
N LEU A 56 5.26 -6.41 3.62
CA LEU A 56 5.74 -6.05 2.29
C LEU A 56 5.58 -7.21 1.31
N GLU A 57 5.96 -8.42 1.69
CA GLU A 57 5.80 -9.60 0.85
C GLU A 57 4.33 -9.88 0.56
N LEU A 58 3.46 -9.75 1.56
CA LEU A 58 2.01 -9.95 1.43
C LEU A 58 1.38 -8.90 0.51
N ILE A 59 1.73 -7.62 0.67
CA ILE A 59 1.32 -6.53 -0.23
C ILE A 59 1.76 -6.84 -1.66
N LEU A 60 3.04 -7.20 -1.85
CA LEU A 60 3.58 -7.50 -3.17
C LEU A 60 2.87 -8.71 -3.80
N LYS A 61 2.61 -9.78 -3.04
CA LYS A 61 1.91 -10.98 -3.51
C LYS A 61 0.49 -10.66 -3.96
N ILE A 62 -0.23 -9.89 -3.16
CA ILE A 62 -1.59 -9.44 -3.44
C ILE A 62 -1.63 -8.55 -4.70
N LEU A 63 -0.73 -7.57 -4.80
CA LEU A 63 -0.70 -6.63 -5.93
C LEU A 63 -0.18 -7.27 -7.22
N LYS A 64 0.78 -8.20 -7.13
CA LYS A 64 1.37 -8.88 -8.29
C LYS A 64 0.36 -9.76 -9.03
N ALA A 65 -0.74 -10.16 -8.40
CA ALA A 65 -1.77 -11.00 -9.01
C ALA A 65 -2.57 -10.30 -10.14
N GLY A 66 -2.48 -8.97 -10.31
CA GLY A 66 -3.19 -8.31 -11.41
C GLY A 66 -2.94 -6.81 -11.61
N ILE A 67 -1.98 -6.21 -10.90
CA ILE A 67 -1.82 -4.75 -10.87
C ILE A 67 -0.40 -4.37 -11.30
N SER A 68 -0.30 -3.34 -12.15
CA SER A 68 1.00 -2.74 -12.49
C SER A 68 1.48 -1.91 -11.30
N VAL A 69 2.30 -2.52 -10.45
CA VAL A 69 2.96 -1.84 -9.33
C VAL A 69 4.02 -0.90 -9.87
N GLN A 70 3.85 0.41 -9.68
CA GLN A 70 4.93 1.36 -9.91
C GLN A 70 5.62 1.64 -8.58
N SER A 71 6.73 0.96 -8.34
CA SER A 71 7.66 1.32 -7.26
C SER A 71 8.35 2.62 -7.68
N CYS A 72 7.90 3.75 -7.15
CA CYS A 72 8.59 5.00 -7.35
C CYS A 72 9.74 5.07 -6.34
N HIS A 73 10.92 4.63 -6.78
CA HIS A 73 12.18 4.87 -6.10
C HIS A 73 12.32 6.40 -5.96
N VAL A 74 12.11 6.91 -4.74
CA VAL A 74 12.51 8.27 -4.38
C VAL A 74 14.04 8.27 -4.45
N ARG A 75 14.56 8.82 -5.54
CA ARG A 75 15.96 9.28 -5.65
C ARG A 75 16.19 10.46 -4.73
#